data_AF-A0AAV5MJP6-F1
#
_entry.id   AF-A0AAV5MJP6-F1
#
_cell.length_a   1.000
_cell.length_b   1.000
_cell.length_c   1.000
_cell.angle_alpha   90.00
_cell.angle_beta   90.00
_cell.angle_gamma   90.00
#
_symmetry.space_group_name_H-M   'P 1'
#
loop_
_entity.id
_entity.type
_entity.pdbx_description
1 polymer ?
#
loop_
_entity_poly.entity_id
_entity_poly.type
_entity_poly.pdbx_seq_one_letter_code
_entity_poly.pdbx_strand_id
1 'polypeptide(L)'
;MWILQLDREGTVFYSTAPQWINSPINTGDRHWCDHWKQCVWFLPGKGVFISKGQEVLLEAIHTDTSISYNLKTLVPRTDTIQHDNKFEDFQLTIPPERVAIYGDSNWRLSMLMALKNAGRDSPVCVVADDSIFLTLLAANLSKTSHVISLFPGLRDRGAQYIEAVASANGFSVYHVKVIGNMKTCLTMHDTWHKKVDLLIGEPYYYGNEGMLPWQNLRFWKDRTMLDPILSKDVLIMPCKGMLKACAMSLPDLWNSRCCLNEIEDFDQSIVNTTLGACGELPAPKEGPCLPFPIWQCGEIKELSEIFTLLQFDCSKPISPCYGQVQVKFTEPGICHGFVLWIDWVMDADNAIVLSTGPGRSQILEAGG
;
A
#
# COMPACT_ATOMS: atom_id res chain seq x y z
N MET A 1 -12.87 3.04 19.87
CA MET A 1 -14.09 3.88 19.77
C MET A 1 -14.22 4.64 21.07
N TRP A 2 -14.69 5.87 21.00
CA TRP A 2 -14.96 6.70 22.16
C TRP A 2 -16.22 7.53 21.92
N ILE A 3 -16.85 7.94 23.02
CA ILE A 3 -18.01 8.82 23.05
C ILE A 3 -17.64 9.99 23.96
N LEU A 4 -17.85 11.21 23.48
CA LEU A 4 -17.74 12.41 24.30
C LEU A 4 -19.14 12.83 24.72
N GLN A 5 -19.34 12.98 26.03
CA GLN A 5 -20.50 13.67 26.58
C GLN A 5 -20.15 15.16 26.65
N LEU A 6 -20.89 16.00 25.94
CA LEU A 6 -20.58 17.42 25.76
C LEU A 6 -21.25 18.30 26.83
N ASP A 7 -22.26 17.78 27.52
CA ASP A 7 -23.00 18.43 28.60
C ASP A 7 -22.91 17.65 29.92
N ARG A 8 -23.34 18.23 31.05
CA ARG A 8 -23.28 17.51 32.34
C ARG A 8 -24.46 16.55 32.50
N GLU A 9 -25.57 16.88 31.85
CA GLU A 9 -26.85 16.21 31.95
C GLU A 9 -26.88 14.90 31.13
N GLY A 10 -25.93 14.71 30.21
CA GLY A 10 -25.84 13.51 29.38
C GLY A 10 -26.92 13.48 28.31
N THR A 11 -27.18 14.62 27.69
CA THR A 11 -28.16 14.77 26.61
C THR A 11 -27.49 15.04 25.26
N VAL A 12 -26.25 15.52 25.25
CA VAL A 12 -25.50 15.84 24.04
C VAL A 12 -24.24 14.97 23.97
N PHE A 13 -24.13 14.17 22.91
CA PHE A 13 -23.02 13.27 22.70
C PHE A 13 -22.43 13.41 21.31
N TYR A 14 -21.12 13.19 21.22
CA TYR A 14 -20.44 12.89 19.97
C TYR A 14 -19.88 11.47 20.02
N SER A 15 -20.17 10.66 19.00
CA SER A 15 -19.76 9.26 18.94
C SER A 15 -18.91 8.98 17.71
N THR A 16 -17.80 8.26 17.91
CA THR A 16 -16.98 7.71 16.81
C THR A 16 -17.37 6.28 16.45
N ALA A 17 -18.55 5.82 16.89
CA ALA A 17 -19.01 4.45 16.62
C ALA A 17 -19.15 4.19 15.12
N PRO A 18 -18.65 3.05 14.60
CA PRO A 18 -18.92 2.67 13.23
C PRO A 18 -20.40 2.37 13.02
N GLN A 19 -20.86 2.49 11.77
CA GLN A 19 -22.27 2.44 11.39
C GLN A 19 -23.01 1.16 11.82
N TRP A 20 -22.32 0.03 11.91
CA TRP A 20 -22.92 -1.26 12.28
C TRP A 20 -23.16 -1.42 13.79
N ILE A 21 -22.70 -0.49 14.63
CA ILE A 21 -23.02 -0.48 16.05
C ILE A 21 -24.33 0.29 16.26
N ASN A 22 -25.39 -0.46 16.58
CA ASN A 22 -26.67 0.11 16.99
C ASN A 22 -26.51 0.84 18.32
N SER A 23 -26.43 2.17 18.27
CA SER A 23 -26.44 3.03 19.45
C SER A 23 -27.71 3.86 19.48
N PRO A 24 -28.42 3.97 20.62
CA PRO A 24 -29.57 4.86 20.76
C PRO A 24 -29.21 6.35 20.60
N ILE A 25 -27.92 6.69 20.63
CA ILE A 25 -27.38 8.03 20.39
C ILE A 25 -27.28 8.35 18.88
N ASN A 26 -27.22 7.32 18.02
CA ASN A 26 -27.13 7.47 16.57
C ASN A 26 -28.52 7.56 15.93
N THR A 27 -29.34 8.52 16.36
CA THR A 27 -30.68 8.76 15.81
C THR A 27 -30.71 9.84 14.71
N GLY A 28 -29.54 10.25 14.20
CA GLY A 28 -29.38 11.26 13.14
C GLY A 28 -28.50 10.79 11.98
N ASP A 29 -28.52 11.59 10.91
CA ASP A 29 -27.91 11.36 9.59
C ASP A 29 -26.44 10.86 9.61
N ARG A 30 -26.02 10.27 8.49
CA ARG A 30 -24.64 9.81 8.27
C ARG A 30 -23.64 10.95 8.54
N HIS A 31 -22.91 10.87 9.66
CA HIS A 31 -21.85 11.83 10.00
C HIS A 31 -20.46 11.23 9.71
N TRP A 32 -20.14 11.05 8.42
CA TRP A 32 -18.77 10.70 8.06
C TRP A 32 -17.82 11.87 8.38
N CYS A 33 -16.63 11.57 8.89
CA CYS A 33 -15.56 12.55 9.03
C CYS A 33 -14.17 11.91 8.90
N ASP A 34 -13.19 12.68 8.40
CA ASP A 34 -11.81 12.22 8.21
C ASP A 34 -10.91 12.48 9.43
N HIS A 35 -11.23 13.50 10.23
CA HIS A 35 -10.38 13.97 11.32
C HIS A 35 -10.43 13.07 12.56
N TRP A 36 -11.53 12.33 12.77
CA TRP A 36 -11.67 11.33 13.82
C TRP A 36 -12.13 9.99 13.24
N LYS A 37 -11.31 8.96 13.41
CA LYS A 37 -11.55 7.61 12.88
C LYS A 37 -11.54 6.57 13.99
N GLN A 38 -12.01 5.38 13.66
CA GLN A 38 -11.94 4.23 14.56
C GLN A 38 -10.50 3.70 14.66
N CYS A 39 -10.21 2.99 15.75
CA CYS A 39 -8.93 2.36 15.98
C CYS A 39 -9.07 0.85 15.89
N VAL A 40 -8.10 0.19 15.26
CA VAL A 40 -7.94 -1.26 15.27
C VAL A 40 -6.68 -1.58 16.07
N TRP A 41 -6.78 -2.56 16.96
CA TRP A 41 -5.65 -3.04 17.76
C TRP A 41 -5.50 -4.56 17.57
N PHE A 42 -4.27 -5.01 17.41
CA PHE A 42 -3.95 -6.41 17.16
C PHE A 42 -3.45 -7.11 18.42
N LEU A 43 -4.01 -8.29 18.70
CA LEU A 43 -3.52 -9.18 19.74
C LEU A 43 -2.13 -9.71 19.38
N PRO A 44 -1.17 -9.72 20.32
CA PRO A 44 0.10 -10.41 20.12
C PRO A 44 -0.08 -11.91 19.80
N GLY A 45 0.80 -12.46 18.97
CA GLY A 45 0.81 -13.88 18.62
C GLY A 45 -0.22 -14.27 17.56
N LYS A 46 -0.75 -15.50 17.66
CA LYS A 46 -1.67 -16.09 16.66
C LYS A 46 -3.14 -15.72 16.88
N GLY A 47 -3.42 -14.79 17.78
CA GLY A 47 -4.76 -14.53 18.29
C GLY A 47 -5.23 -15.53 19.34
N VAL A 48 -6.46 -15.34 19.83
CA VAL A 48 -7.05 -16.14 20.91
C VAL A 48 -8.32 -16.81 20.38
N PHE A 49 -8.40 -18.14 20.51
CA PHE A 49 -9.63 -18.87 20.21
C PHE A 49 -10.63 -18.70 21.36
N ILE A 50 -11.85 -18.29 21.02
CA ILE A 50 -12.94 -18.07 21.97
C ILE A 50 -14.20 -18.80 21.49
N SER A 51 -14.99 -19.31 22.43
CA SER A 51 -16.27 -19.96 22.14
C SER A 51 -17.45 -19.09 22.58
N LYS A 52 -18.63 -19.28 21.97
CA LYS A 52 -19.85 -18.60 22.41
C LYS A 52 -20.12 -18.91 23.88
N GLY A 53 -20.35 -17.86 24.68
CA GLY A 53 -20.57 -17.97 26.13
C GLY A 53 -19.29 -18.11 26.96
N GLN A 54 -18.11 -18.16 26.34
CA GLN A 54 -16.85 -18.10 27.08
C GLN A 54 -16.60 -16.68 27.60
N GLU A 55 -16.28 -16.58 28.89
CA GLU A 55 -15.82 -15.33 29.49
C GLU A 55 -14.33 -15.11 29.22
N VAL A 56 -13.99 -13.89 28.85
CA VAL A 56 -12.62 -13.45 28.60
C VAL A 56 -12.37 -12.12 29.31
N LEU A 57 -11.15 -11.93 29.81
CA LEU A 57 -10.75 -10.68 30.44
C LEU A 57 -9.98 -9.83 29.42
N LEU A 58 -10.55 -8.69 29.02
CA LEU A 58 -9.88 -7.67 28.23
C LEU A 58 -9.38 -6.57 29.17
N GLU A 59 -8.07 -6.46 29.29
CA GLU A 59 -7.39 -5.41 30.06
C GLU A 59 -6.99 -4.29 29.10
N ALA A 60 -7.46 -3.07 29.36
CA ALA A 60 -7.04 -1.87 28.64
C ALA A 60 -5.99 -1.13 29.48
N ILE A 61 -4.87 -0.79 28.86
CA ILE A 61 -3.76 -0.07 29.49
C ILE A 61 -3.56 1.22 28.72
N HIS A 62 -3.37 2.33 29.42
CA HIS A 62 -3.04 3.59 28.75
C HIS A 62 -1.88 4.30 29.44
N THR A 63 -1.17 5.09 28.65
CA THR A 63 -0.26 6.14 29.13
C THR A 63 -0.93 7.50 28.92
N ASP A 64 -0.16 8.58 29.05
CA ASP A 64 -0.63 9.93 28.72
C ASP A 64 -1.01 10.09 27.23
N THR A 65 -0.48 9.23 26.34
CA THR A 65 -0.58 9.39 24.89
C THR A 65 -0.84 8.10 24.10
N SER A 66 -0.95 6.95 24.76
CA SER A 66 -1.13 5.66 24.09
C SER A 66 -2.14 4.78 24.81
N ILE A 67 -2.80 3.90 24.05
CA ILE A 67 -3.71 2.88 24.57
C ILE A 67 -3.28 1.55 23.96
N SER A 68 -3.17 0.52 24.80
CA SER A 68 -2.94 -0.86 24.42
C SER A 68 -3.93 -1.76 25.13
N TYR A 69 -4.08 -2.98 24.64
CA TYR A 69 -4.99 -3.96 25.20
C TYR A 69 -4.26 -5.26 25.49
N ASN A 70 -4.79 -6.08 26.39
CA ASN A 70 -4.34 -7.45 26.65
C ASN A 70 -5.57 -8.32 26.83
N LEU A 71 -5.63 -9.45 26.13
CA LEU A 71 -6.71 -10.42 26.31
C LEU A 71 -6.20 -11.64 27.07
N LYS A 72 -6.78 -11.91 28.24
CA LYS A 72 -6.45 -13.05 29.10
C LYS A 72 -7.64 -14.03 29.11
N THR A 73 -7.39 -15.31 28.82
CA THR A 73 -8.39 -16.37 29.01
C THR A 73 -8.37 -16.86 30.45
N LEU A 74 -9.53 -16.96 31.09
CA LEU A 74 -9.65 -17.37 32.50
C LEU A 74 -9.31 -18.86 32.76
N VAL A 75 -9.21 -19.66 31.70
CA VAL A 75 -8.69 -21.03 31.79
C VAL A 75 -7.17 -20.98 31.61
N PRO A 76 -6.36 -21.39 32.62
CA PRO A 76 -4.93 -21.50 32.45
C PRO A 76 -4.67 -22.59 31.42
N ARG A 77 -4.08 -22.21 30.28
CA ARG A 77 -3.48 -23.19 29.38
C ARG A 77 -2.35 -23.85 30.16
N THR A 78 -2.44 -25.16 30.36
CA THR A 78 -1.38 -26.00 30.94
C THR A 78 -0.12 -26.10 30.08
N ASP A 79 -0.13 -25.47 28.90
CA ASP A 79 1.08 -25.32 28.10
C ASP A 79 1.68 -23.95 28.40
N THR A 80 2.64 -23.96 29.32
CA THR A 80 3.71 -22.96 29.39
C THR A 80 4.50 -23.05 28.08
N ILE A 81 3.91 -22.57 26.98
CA ILE A 81 4.72 -22.12 25.86
C ILE A 81 5.33 -20.82 26.39
N GLN A 82 6.48 -20.97 27.05
CA GLN A 82 7.50 -19.94 27.01
C GLN A 82 7.58 -19.53 25.54
N HIS A 83 6.97 -18.41 25.19
CA HIS A 83 7.44 -17.67 24.03
C HIS A 83 8.85 -17.28 24.43
N ASP A 84 9.80 -18.14 24.04
CA ASP A 84 11.22 -17.90 24.16
C ASP A 84 11.40 -16.51 23.53
N ASN A 85 11.61 -15.51 24.37
CA ASN A 85 11.93 -14.13 24.00
C ASN A 85 13.37 -14.10 23.46
N LYS A 86 13.65 -15.03 22.55
CA LYS A 86 14.80 -15.11 21.66
C LYS A 86 14.32 -14.86 20.23
N PHE A 87 13.31 -14.01 20.04
CA PHE A 87 13.31 -13.22 18.82
C PHE A 87 14.52 -12.30 18.97
N GLU A 88 15.64 -12.70 18.37
CA GLU A 88 16.77 -11.81 18.15
C GLU A 88 16.25 -10.45 17.64
N ASP A 89 16.94 -9.37 18.03
CA ASP A 89 16.64 -7.92 17.94
C ASP A 89 16.17 -7.35 16.57
N PHE A 90 15.76 -8.19 15.63
CA PHE A 90 15.38 -7.81 14.29
C PHE A 90 13.87 -7.79 14.07
N GLN A 91 13.26 -6.61 14.24
CA GLN A 91 11.89 -6.35 13.81
C GLN A 91 11.87 -5.45 12.57
N LEU A 92 11.58 -6.05 11.41
CA LEU A 92 11.23 -5.26 10.24
C LEU A 92 9.78 -4.80 10.36
N THR A 93 9.59 -3.52 10.65
CA THR A 93 8.26 -2.90 10.66
C THR A 93 7.89 -2.46 9.26
N ILE A 94 6.85 -3.06 8.68
CA ILE A 94 6.21 -2.63 7.44
C ILE A 94 4.77 -2.19 7.72
N PRO A 95 4.20 -1.26 6.93
CA PRO A 95 2.82 -0.80 7.14
C PRO A 95 1.77 -1.91 7.00
N PRO A 96 0.62 -1.83 7.70
CA PRO A 96 -0.44 -2.84 7.61
C PRO A 96 -0.93 -3.11 6.17
N GLU A 97 -0.97 -2.09 5.32
CA GLU A 97 -1.32 -2.19 3.90
C GLU A 97 -0.33 -3.08 3.15
N ARG A 98 0.96 -2.97 3.50
CA ARG A 98 2.01 -3.82 2.93
C ARG A 98 1.88 -5.26 3.38
N VAL A 99 1.55 -5.46 4.66
CA VAL A 99 1.26 -6.80 5.21
C VAL A 99 0.05 -7.43 4.51
N ALA A 100 -1.00 -6.64 4.23
CA ALA A 100 -2.19 -7.10 3.53
C ALA A 100 -1.86 -7.58 2.09
N ILE A 101 -1.02 -6.84 1.35
CA ILE A 101 -0.54 -7.26 0.02
C ILE A 101 0.19 -8.61 0.10
N TYR A 102 1.11 -8.77 1.07
CA TYR A 102 1.78 -10.05 1.27
C TYR A 102 0.83 -11.17 1.70
N GLY A 103 -0.30 -10.84 2.33
CA GLY A 103 -1.38 -11.75 2.70
C GLY A 103 -2.30 -12.16 1.54
N ASP A 104 -2.34 -11.42 0.44
CA ASP A 104 -3.19 -11.71 -0.73
C ASP A 104 -2.61 -12.85 -1.61
N SER A 105 -3.33 -13.98 -1.69
CA SER A 105 -2.91 -15.14 -2.49
C SER A 105 -2.92 -14.90 -3.99
N ASN A 106 -3.84 -14.09 -4.50
CA ASN A 106 -3.93 -13.78 -5.92
C ASN A 106 -2.76 -12.90 -6.33
N TRP A 107 -2.41 -11.89 -5.53
CA TRP A 107 -1.23 -11.07 -5.76
C TRP A 107 0.05 -11.93 -5.76
N ARG A 108 0.23 -12.79 -4.75
CA ARG A 108 1.39 -13.70 -4.68
C ARG A 108 1.46 -14.64 -5.88
N LEU A 109 0.32 -15.17 -6.32
CA LEU A 109 0.23 -16.06 -7.47
C LEU A 109 0.60 -15.34 -8.77
N SER A 110 0.09 -14.12 -8.98
CA SER A 110 0.45 -13.27 -10.12
C SER A 110 1.94 -12.99 -10.17
N MET A 111 2.56 -12.61 -9.05
CA MET A 111 4.02 -12.42 -8.96
C MET A 111 4.80 -13.69 -9.29
N LEU A 112 4.38 -14.84 -8.75
CA LEU A 112 4.99 -16.13 -9.04
C LEU A 112 4.90 -16.50 -10.53
N MET A 113 3.72 -16.30 -11.14
CA MET A 113 3.51 -16.59 -12.55
C MET A 113 4.35 -15.67 -13.44
N ALA A 114 4.38 -14.36 -13.15
CA ALA A 114 5.17 -13.40 -13.92
C ALA A 114 6.66 -13.75 -13.90
N LEU A 115 7.20 -14.07 -12.72
CA LEU A 115 8.60 -14.46 -12.59
C LEU A 115 8.91 -15.80 -13.26
N LYS A 116 7.99 -16.77 -13.24
CA LYS A 116 8.13 -18.04 -13.98
C LYS A 116 8.13 -17.81 -15.50
N ASN A 117 7.25 -16.93 -16.00
CA ASN A 117 7.20 -16.58 -17.42
C ASN A 117 8.47 -15.83 -17.87
N ALA A 118 9.07 -15.05 -16.97
CA ALA A 118 10.36 -14.40 -17.18
C ALA A 118 11.58 -15.33 -17.03
N GLY A 119 11.36 -16.61 -16.68
CA GLY A 119 12.41 -17.58 -16.36
C GLY A 119 13.43 -17.75 -17.48
N ARG A 120 14.72 -17.76 -17.11
CA ARG A 120 15.86 -18.06 -17.98
C ARG A 120 16.79 -19.06 -17.30
N ASP A 121 17.62 -19.71 -18.09
CA ASP A 121 18.67 -20.59 -17.56
C ASP A 121 19.81 -19.76 -16.95
N SER A 122 19.94 -19.82 -15.62
CA SER A 122 21.02 -19.18 -14.84
C SER A 122 21.23 -17.65 -15.05
N PRO A 123 20.16 -16.82 -15.02
CA PRO A 123 20.28 -15.38 -15.22
C PRO A 123 21.01 -14.67 -14.08
N VAL A 124 21.62 -13.52 -14.42
CA VAL A 124 21.88 -12.47 -13.44
C VAL A 124 20.61 -11.63 -13.29
N CYS A 125 19.98 -11.74 -12.12
CA CYS A 125 18.73 -11.07 -11.78
C CYS A 125 18.99 -9.90 -10.83
N VAL A 126 18.47 -8.72 -11.14
CA VAL A 126 18.51 -7.54 -10.25
C VAL A 126 17.09 -7.21 -9.80
N VAL A 127 16.85 -7.19 -8.48
CA VAL A 127 15.63 -6.65 -7.87
C VAL A 127 15.91 -5.19 -7.52
N ALA A 128 15.28 -4.27 -8.26
CA ALA A 128 15.66 -2.86 -8.30
C ALA A 128 15.12 -2.02 -7.12
N ASP A 129 14.14 -2.54 -6.40
CA ASP A 129 13.35 -1.81 -5.41
C ASP A 129 13.40 -2.50 -4.03
N ASP A 130 12.45 -2.19 -3.15
CA ASP A 130 12.37 -2.75 -1.79
C ASP A 130 11.55 -4.06 -1.71
N SER A 131 11.42 -4.79 -2.83
CA SER A 131 10.57 -5.99 -2.92
C SER A 131 11.17 -7.24 -2.27
N ILE A 132 10.89 -7.41 -0.98
CA ILE A 132 11.29 -8.62 -0.23
C ILE A 132 10.75 -9.91 -0.87
N PHE A 133 9.45 -9.92 -1.22
CA PHE A 133 8.79 -11.12 -1.74
C PHE A 133 9.38 -11.55 -3.09
N LEU A 134 9.63 -10.61 -4.01
CA LEU A 134 10.26 -10.90 -5.29
C LEU A 134 11.69 -11.41 -5.12
N THR A 135 12.48 -10.84 -4.21
CA THR A 135 13.84 -11.34 -3.92
C THR A 135 13.81 -12.78 -3.40
N LEU A 136 12.90 -13.11 -2.49
CA LEU A 136 12.72 -14.48 -1.99
C LEU A 136 12.26 -15.44 -3.10
N LEU A 137 11.32 -15.02 -3.95
CA LEU A 137 10.86 -15.83 -5.08
C LEU A 137 11.97 -16.09 -6.09
N ALA A 138 12.73 -15.07 -6.49
CA ALA A 138 13.85 -15.20 -7.41
C ALA A 138 14.93 -16.12 -6.85
N ALA A 139 15.23 -16.00 -5.55
CA ALA A 139 16.17 -16.87 -4.88
C ALA A 139 15.69 -18.34 -4.86
N ASN A 140 14.42 -18.57 -4.60
CA ASN A 140 13.88 -19.92 -4.47
C ASN A 140 13.65 -20.64 -5.80
N LEU A 141 13.25 -19.93 -6.86
CA LEU A 141 12.92 -20.54 -8.16
C LEU A 141 14.14 -21.04 -8.92
N SER A 142 15.32 -20.46 -8.71
CA SER A 142 16.53 -20.85 -9.44
C SER A 142 17.76 -20.87 -8.56
N LYS A 143 18.22 -22.07 -8.20
CA LYS A 143 19.45 -22.29 -7.41
C LYS A 143 20.74 -21.85 -8.13
N THR A 144 20.69 -21.69 -9.45
CA THR A 144 21.85 -21.27 -10.27
C THR A 144 21.82 -19.78 -10.65
N SER A 145 20.75 -19.07 -10.31
CA SER A 145 20.64 -17.64 -10.64
C SER A 145 21.47 -16.83 -9.65
N HIS A 146 22.13 -15.78 -10.13
CA HIS A 146 22.74 -14.79 -9.25
C HIS A 146 21.73 -13.66 -9.03
N VAL A 147 21.19 -13.55 -7.83
CA VAL A 147 20.20 -12.53 -7.49
C VAL A 147 20.90 -11.37 -6.78
N ILE A 148 20.67 -10.15 -7.24
CA ILE A 148 21.17 -8.93 -6.62
C ILE A 148 19.95 -8.14 -6.14
N SER A 149 19.82 -7.89 -4.85
CA SER A 149 18.73 -7.07 -4.29
C SER A 149 19.26 -5.69 -3.90
N LEU A 150 18.60 -4.63 -4.36
CA LEU A 150 19.06 -3.26 -4.12
C LEU A 150 18.63 -2.70 -2.77
N PHE A 151 17.39 -2.94 -2.34
CA PHE A 151 16.82 -2.41 -1.09
C PHE A 151 17.17 -0.93 -0.79
N PRO A 152 16.82 0.01 -1.69
CA PRO A 152 17.18 1.42 -1.52
C PRO A 152 16.65 2.04 -0.20
N GLY A 153 15.50 1.59 0.30
CA GLY A 153 14.91 2.02 1.58
C GLY A 153 15.21 1.04 2.72
N LEU A 154 14.97 -0.26 2.50
CA LEU A 154 15.09 -1.30 3.51
C LEU A 154 16.53 -1.62 3.93
N ARG A 155 17.48 -1.48 3.00
CA ARG A 155 18.93 -1.66 3.21
C ARG A 155 19.23 -2.99 3.94
N ASP A 156 20.11 -2.94 4.93
CA ASP A 156 20.55 -4.11 5.71
C ASP A 156 19.39 -4.79 6.46
N ARG A 157 18.30 -4.06 6.79
CA ARG A 157 17.11 -4.69 7.36
C ARG A 157 16.44 -5.61 6.34
N GLY A 158 16.38 -5.21 5.08
CA GLY A 158 15.88 -6.09 4.00
C GLY A 158 16.71 -7.37 3.90
N ALA A 159 18.04 -7.27 4.01
CA ALA A 159 18.95 -8.42 4.01
C ALA A 159 18.69 -9.37 5.17
N GLN A 160 18.68 -8.84 6.40
CA GLN A 160 18.45 -9.62 7.62
C GLN A 160 17.08 -10.33 7.58
N TYR A 161 16.05 -9.66 7.06
CA TYR A 161 14.73 -10.28 6.90
C TYR A 161 14.75 -11.47 5.95
N ILE A 162 15.43 -11.35 4.80
CA ILE A 162 15.54 -12.44 3.83
C ILE A 162 16.29 -13.63 4.42
N GLU A 163 17.40 -13.38 5.12
CA GLU A 163 18.18 -14.44 5.77
C GLU A 163 17.35 -15.18 6.82
N ALA A 164 16.58 -14.45 7.63
CA ALA A 164 15.68 -15.03 8.62
C ALA A 164 14.58 -15.90 7.97
N VAL A 165 13.93 -15.40 6.92
CA VAL A 165 12.90 -16.16 6.19
C VAL A 165 13.49 -17.38 5.50
N ALA A 166 14.65 -17.25 4.86
CA ALA A 166 15.32 -18.35 4.19
C ALA A 166 15.69 -19.47 5.16
N SER A 167 16.27 -19.10 6.31
CA SER A 167 16.62 -20.02 7.40
C SER A 167 15.39 -20.73 7.94
N ALA A 168 14.29 -20.00 8.19
CA ALA A 168 13.04 -20.56 8.70
C ALA A 168 12.36 -21.52 7.70
N ASN A 169 12.63 -21.39 6.39
CA ASN A 169 12.04 -22.22 5.34
C ASN A 169 13.02 -23.26 4.76
N GLY A 170 14.22 -23.40 5.33
CA GLY A 170 15.18 -24.43 4.93
C GLY A 170 15.77 -24.26 3.54
N PHE A 171 15.85 -23.03 3.01
CA PHE A 171 16.54 -22.75 1.76
C PHE A 171 17.67 -21.75 1.95
N SER A 172 18.67 -21.83 1.07
CA SER A 172 19.83 -20.94 1.11
C SER A 172 19.60 -19.70 0.26
N VAL A 173 20.15 -18.57 0.72
CA VAL A 173 20.23 -17.30 -0.01
C VAL A 173 21.67 -16.89 -0.30
N TYR A 174 22.63 -17.83 -0.30
CA TYR A 174 24.05 -17.51 -0.59
C TYR A 174 24.28 -16.93 -1.99
N HIS A 175 23.37 -17.21 -2.92
CA HIS A 175 23.35 -16.64 -4.28
C HIS A 175 22.61 -15.30 -4.37
N VAL A 176 22.08 -14.80 -3.25
CA VAL A 176 21.50 -13.46 -3.13
C VAL A 176 22.55 -12.52 -2.58
N LYS A 177 22.92 -11.51 -3.36
CA LYS A 177 23.79 -10.42 -2.95
C LYS A 177 22.94 -9.18 -2.66
N VAL A 178 22.93 -8.72 -1.42
CA VAL A 178 22.35 -7.41 -1.08
C VAL A 178 23.42 -6.33 -1.22
N ILE A 179 23.11 -5.26 -1.94
CA ILE A 179 24.05 -4.17 -2.16
C ILE A 179 23.86 -3.17 -1.02
N GLY A 180 24.71 -3.29 0.01
CA GLY A 180 24.69 -2.44 1.19
C GLY A 180 24.95 -0.96 0.89
N ASN A 181 24.56 -0.10 1.84
CA ASN A 181 24.58 1.37 1.78
C ASN A 181 25.90 1.94 1.23
N MET A 182 25.87 2.50 0.00
CA MET A 182 26.63 3.68 -0.46
C MET A 182 26.76 3.76 -1.99
N LYS A 183 26.49 2.68 -2.73
CA LYS A 183 26.61 2.72 -4.19
C LYS A 183 25.38 3.36 -4.83
N THR A 184 25.59 4.53 -5.42
CA THR A 184 24.58 5.27 -6.21
C THR A 184 24.24 4.58 -7.54
N CYS A 185 25.07 3.65 -8.01
CA CYS A 185 24.86 2.90 -9.23
C CYS A 185 25.57 1.54 -9.17
N LEU A 186 24.90 0.49 -9.68
CA LEU A 186 25.57 -0.79 -9.94
C LEU A 186 26.53 -0.65 -11.11
N THR A 187 27.63 -1.40 -11.04
CA THR A 187 28.63 -1.49 -12.10
C THR A 187 28.81 -2.93 -12.56
N MET A 188 29.48 -3.15 -13.69
CA MET A 188 29.84 -4.50 -14.15
C MET A 188 30.65 -5.30 -13.12
N HIS A 189 31.40 -4.64 -12.23
CA HIS A 189 32.09 -5.34 -11.14
C HIS A 189 31.11 -5.96 -10.13
N ASP A 190 29.98 -5.30 -9.91
CA ASP A 190 28.97 -5.75 -8.96
C ASP A 190 28.20 -6.97 -9.47
N THR A 191 28.16 -7.15 -10.79
CA THR A 191 27.50 -8.24 -11.51
C THR A 191 28.47 -9.32 -12.00
N TRP A 192 29.64 -9.48 -11.36
CA TRP A 192 30.66 -10.47 -11.75
C TRP A 192 31.10 -10.37 -13.21
N HIS A 193 31.15 -9.15 -13.75
CA HIS A 193 31.43 -8.87 -15.16
C HIS A 193 30.46 -9.51 -16.16
N LYS A 194 29.28 -9.92 -15.69
CA LYS A 194 28.18 -10.40 -16.52
C LYS A 194 27.13 -9.31 -16.68
N LYS A 195 26.45 -9.33 -17.83
CA LYS A 195 25.31 -8.46 -18.08
C LYS A 195 24.08 -8.95 -17.30
N VAL A 196 23.19 -8.02 -16.96
CA VAL A 196 21.92 -8.35 -16.28
C VAL A 196 20.93 -8.90 -17.30
N ASP A 197 20.43 -10.11 -17.05
CA ASP A 197 19.48 -10.81 -17.91
C ASP A 197 18.02 -10.51 -17.51
N LEU A 198 17.82 -10.19 -16.24
CA LEU A 198 16.51 -9.98 -15.65
C LEU A 198 16.56 -8.79 -14.67
N LEU A 199 15.79 -7.74 -14.94
CA LEU A 199 15.63 -6.57 -14.07
C LEU A 199 14.19 -6.52 -13.58
N ILE A 200 13.97 -6.74 -12.29
CA ILE A 200 12.64 -6.91 -11.71
C ILE A 200 12.35 -5.93 -10.57
N GLY A 201 11.07 -5.67 -10.34
CA GLY A 201 10.56 -4.94 -9.21
C GLY A 201 9.05 -5.14 -9.09
N GLU A 202 8.51 -4.78 -7.93
CA GLU A 202 7.08 -4.55 -7.71
C GLU A 202 6.68 -3.10 -8.03
N PRO A 203 7.67 -2.26 -8.35
CA PRO A 203 7.76 -0.86 -7.93
C PRO A 203 7.31 -0.52 -6.50
N TYR A 204 7.86 -1.18 -5.48
CA TYR A 204 7.67 -0.81 -4.07
C TYR A 204 8.94 -0.18 -3.47
N TYR A 205 8.81 1.00 -2.87
CA TYR A 205 9.90 1.72 -2.21
C TYR A 205 9.52 2.03 -0.77
N TYR A 206 10.30 1.53 0.19
CA TYR A 206 10.03 1.72 1.62
C TYR A 206 10.19 3.20 1.99
N GLY A 207 9.19 3.76 2.69
CA GLY A 207 9.09 5.18 3.02
C GLY A 207 8.33 6.02 2.01
N ASN A 208 7.94 5.45 0.85
CA ASN A 208 7.05 6.11 -0.10
C ASN A 208 5.56 5.84 0.19
N GLU A 209 5.23 5.18 1.29
CA GLU A 209 3.83 4.94 1.66
C GLU A 209 3.11 6.28 1.89
N GLY A 210 1.90 6.39 1.33
CA GLY A 210 1.15 7.64 1.35
C GLY A 210 1.66 8.71 0.38
N MET A 211 2.58 8.40 -0.54
CA MET A 211 2.94 9.28 -1.65
C MET A 211 2.07 9.02 -2.89
N LEU A 212 2.13 9.91 -3.88
CA LEU A 212 1.39 9.77 -5.14
C LEU A 212 1.85 8.52 -5.92
N PRO A 213 0.95 7.79 -6.60
CA PRO A 213 1.30 6.51 -7.25
C PRO A 213 2.45 6.59 -8.25
N TRP A 214 2.58 7.71 -8.96
CA TRP A 214 3.66 7.94 -9.94
C TRP A 214 5.04 8.16 -9.34
N GLN A 215 5.18 8.32 -8.02
CA GLN A 215 6.49 8.29 -7.37
C GLN A 215 7.18 6.92 -7.54
N ASN A 216 6.40 5.85 -7.73
CA ASN A 216 6.94 4.52 -8.00
C ASN A 216 7.45 4.35 -9.44
N LEU A 217 7.27 5.34 -10.34
CA LEU A 217 8.01 5.43 -11.61
C LEU A 217 9.52 5.61 -11.40
N ARG A 218 9.96 5.77 -10.14
CA ARG A 218 11.35 5.55 -9.76
C ARG A 218 11.92 4.25 -10.33
N PHE A 219 11.14 3.18 -10.48
CA PHE A 219 11.60 1.95 -11.13
C PHE A 219 12.10 2.21 -12.56
N TRP A 220 11.38 3.04 -13.32
CA TRP A 220 11.75 3.40 -14.70
C TRP A 220 13.04 4.24 -14.74
N LYS A 221 13.24 5.12 -13.75
CA LYS A 221 14.49 5.85 -13.56
C LYS A 221 15.65 4.89 -13.24
N ASP A 222 15.46 3.97 -12.30
CA ASP A 222 16.49 3.02 -11.89
C ASP A 222 16.85 2.09 -13.07
N ARG A 223 15.86 1.60 -13.83
CA ARG A 223 16.07 0.88 -15.10
C ARG A 223 16.89 1.66 -16.11
N THR A 224 16.72 2.98 -16.18
CA THR A 224 17.50 3.83 -17.09
C THR A 224 18.94 3.97 -16.62
N MET A 225 19.15 4.16 -15.33
CA MET A 225 20.49 4.23 -14.75
C MET A 225 21.28 2.93 -14.91
N LEU A 226 20.58 1.79 -14.90
CA LEU A 226 21.17 0.46 -15.05
C LEU A 226 21.40 0.05 -16.52
N ASP A 227 20.92 0.82 -17.51
CA ASP A 227 21.04 0.51 -18.94
C ASP A 227 22.45 0.04 -19.38
N PRO A 228 23.56 0.68 -18.94
CA PRO A 228 24.91 0.26 -19.34
C PRO A 228 25.31 -1.16 -18.90
N ILE A 229 24.63 -1.76 -17.91
CA ILE A 229 24.91 -3.11 -17.42
C ILE A 229 23.85 -4.13 -17.82
N LEU A 230 22.78 -3.72 -18.52
CA LEU A 230 21.77 -4.63 -19.03
C LEU A 230 22.30 -5.40 -20.25
N SER A 231 21.85 -6.66 -20.39
CA SER A 231 22.05 -7.46 -21.60
C SER A 231 21.19 -6.92 -22.75
N LYS A 232 21.51 -7.30 -23.99
CA LYS A 232 20.73 -6.86 -25.17
C LYS A 232 19.29 -7.40 -25.14
N ASP A 233 19.13 -8.60 -24.61
CA ASP A 233 17.84 -9.30 -24.52
C ASP A 233 17.30 -9.28 -23.08
N VAL A 234 17.61 -8.24 -22.29
CA VAL A 234 17.18 -8.15 -20.90
C VAL A 234 15.66 -8.24 -20.79
N LEU A 235 15.17 -9.02 -19.82
CA LEU A 235 13.76 -9.03 -19.44
C LEU A 235 13.55 -8.00 -18.32
N ILE A 236 12.53 -7.16 -18.48
CA ILE A 236 12.20 -6.10 -17.53
C ILE A 236 10.79 -6.34 -16.98
N MET A 237 10.67 -6.43 -15.67
CA MET A 237 9.41 -6.64 -14.94
C MET A 237 9.27 -5.58 -13.84
N PRO A 238 8.24 -4.73 -13.84
CA PRO A 238 7.20 -4.61 -14.85
C PRO A 238 7.74 -4.13 -16.20
N CYS A 239 7.15 -4.60 -17.29
CA CYS A 239 7.51 -4.18 -18.64
C CYS A 239 6.92 -2.80 -18.98
N LYS A 240 5.77 -2.45 -18.35
CA LYS A 240 5.14 -1.14 -18.47
C LYS A 240 4.32 -0.78 -17.23
N GLY A 241 4.20 0.52 -16.96
CA GLY A 241 3.19 1.07 -16.06
C GLY A 241 2.09 1.77 -16.87
N MET A 242 0.83 1.67 -16.44
CA MET A 242 -0.30 2.35 -17.06
C MET A 242 -0.94 3.28 -16.03
N LEU A 243 -0.89 4.60 -16.26
CA LEU A 243 -1.61 5.57 -15.44
C LEU A 243 -3.09 5.47 -15.79
N LYS A 244 -3.86 4.89 -14.88
CA LYS A 244 -5.31 4.73 -14.98
C LYS A 244 -6.01 5.90 -14.30
N ALA A 245 -7.21 6.21 -14.77
CA ALA A 245 -8.08 7.17 -14.10
C ALA A 245 -9.56 6.82 -14.24
N CYS A 246 -10.36 7.30 -13.29
CA CYS A 246 -11.82 7.23 -13.30
C CYS A 246 -12.40 8.53 -12.76
N ALA A 247 -13.43 9.09 -13.41
CA ALA A 247 -14.20 10.21 -12.86
C ALA A 247 -15.11 9.69 -11.75
N MET A 248 -15.07 10.31 -10.56
CA MET A 248 -15.78 9.80 -9.39
C MET A 248 -16.55 10.88 -8.64
N SER A 249 -17.68 10.46 -8.07
CA SER A 249 -18.37 11.18 -6.99
C SER A 249 -17.84 10.70 -5.65
N LEU A 250 -17.30 11.63 -4.85
CA LEU A 250 -16.69 11.39 -3.53
C LEU A 250 -17.18 12.48 -2.53
N PRO A 251 -18.49 12.60 -2.23
CA PRO A 251 -19.06 13.73 -1.49
C PRO A 251 -18.45 13.91 -0.09
N ASP A 252 -18.27 12.81 0.65
CA ASP A 252 -17.70 12.82 1.99
C ASP A 252 -16.27 13.36 2.02
N LEU A 253 -15.40 12.80 1.17
CA LEU A 253 -14.02 13.29 1.02
C LEU A 253 -13.98 14.75 0.53
N TRP A 254 -14.84 15.11 -0.43
CA TRP A 254 -14.94 16.47 -0.94
C TRP A 254 -15.28 17.47 0.18
N ASN A 255 -16.31 17.18 0.97
CA ASN A 255 -16.76 18.03 2.06
C ASN A 255 -15.68 18.22 3.14
N SER A 256 -14.81 17.22 3.36
CA SER A 256 -13.69 17.38 4.31
C SER A 256 -12.54 18.27 3.84
N ARG A 257 -12.55 18.70 2.57
CA ARG A 257 -11.42 19.37 1.93
C ARG A 257 -11.81 20.58 1.07
N CYS A 258 -13.10 20.84 0.83
CA CYS A 258 -13.54 22.01 0.05
C CYS A 258 -13.31 23.32 0.82
N CYS A 259 -13.37 24.46 0.11
CA CYS A 259 -13.30 25.75 0.76
C CYS A 259 -14.39 25.89 1.83
N LEU A 260 -14.01 26.49 2.95
CA LEU A 260 -14.93 26.90 4.00
C LEU A 260 -15.48 28.29 3.69
N ASN A 261 -16.76 28.51 3.93
CA ASN A 261 -17.39 29.82 3.84
C ASN A 261 -17.91 30.20 5.23
N GLU A 262 -19.22 30.34 5.38
CA GLU A 262 -19.87 30.57 6.67
C GLU A 262 -20.12 29.24 7.38
N ILE A 263 -19.68 29.12 8.63
CA ILE A 263 -19.93 27.98 9.51
C ILE A 263 -20.54 28.52 10.79
N GLU A 264 -21.78 28.12 11.11
CA GLU A 264 -22.53 28.60 12.28
C GLU A 264 -22.56 30.14 12.36
N ASP A 265 -22.87 30.82 11.25
CA ASP A 265 -22.90 32.29 11.09
C ASP A 265 -21.53 33.00 11.24
N PHE A 266 -20.41 32.26 11.26
CA PHE A 266 -19.05 32.81 11.27
C PHE A 266 -18.36 32.63 9.92
N ASP A 267 -17.86 33.73 9.34
CA ASP A 267 -17.02 33.68 8.12
C ASP A 267 -15.65 33.04 8.40
N GLN A 268 -15.43 31.85 7.84
CA GLN A 268 -14.20 31.06 7.94
C GLN A 268 -13.37 31.09 6.64
N SER A 269 -13.72 31.94 5.68
CA SER A 269 -13.07 31.98 4.36
C SER A 269 -11.56 32.25 4.41
N ILE A 270 -11.08 32.94 5.45
CA ILE A 270 -9.65 33.21 5.70
C ILE A 270 -8.81 31.93 5.86
N VAL A 271 -9.42 30.83 6.34
CA VAL A 271 -8.77 29.53 6.50
C VAL A 271 -8.33 28.97 5.16
N ASN A 272 -9.10 29.18 4.09
CA ASN A 272 -8.78 28.67 2.76
C ASN A 272 -7.47 29.23 2.22
N THR A 273 -7.16 30.48 2.53
CA THR A 273 -5.88 31.10 2.16
C THR A 273 -4.73 30.74 3.09
N THR A 274 -5.03 30.38 4.34
CA THR A 274 -4.03 30.14 5.39
C THR A 274 -3.58 28.68 5.44
N LEU A 275 -4.53 27.74 5.39
CA LEU A 275 -4.29 26.29 5.46
C LEU A 275 -4.40 25.60 4.10
N GLY A 276 -5.05 26.23 3.12
CA GLY A 276 -5.37 25.65 1.81
C GLY A 276 -6.70 24.91 1.79
N ALA A 277 -7.18 24.64 0.57
CA ALA A 277 -8.37 23.84 0.29
C ALA A 277 -8.17 23.08 -1.03
N CYS A 278 -8.99 22.08 -1.29
CA CYS A 278 -8.93 21.26 -2.51
C CYS A 278 -10.06 21.60 -3.49
N GLY A 279 -11.25 21.87 -2.96
CA GLY A 279 -12.46 22.16 -3.74
C GLY A 279 -12.88 23.63 -3.66
N GLU A 280 -13.69 24.07 -4.63
CA GLU A 280 -14.24 25.45 -4.69
C GLU A 280 -13.19 26.57 -4.65
N LEU A 281 -12.01 26.29 -5.22
CA LEU A 281 -10.95 27.28 -5.30
C LEU A 281 -11.30 28.39 -6.31
N PRO A 282 -10.94 29.65 -6.03
CA PRO A 282 -11.15 30.74 -6.99
C PRO A 282 -10.26 30.52 -8.22
N ALA A 283 -10.86 30.64 -9.41
CA ALA A 283 -10.12 30.56 -10.66
C ALA A 283 -8.96 31.59 -10.69
N PRO A 284 -7.77 31.25 -11.22
CA PRO A 284 -7.42 30.03 -11.97
C PRO A 284 -6.75 28.93 -11.12
N LYS A 285 -6.92 28.92 -9.79
CA LYS A 285 -6.23 27.96 -8.93
C LYS A 285 -6.77 26.54 -9.14
N GLU A 286 -5.85 25.59 -9.29
CA GLU A 286 -6.16 24.16 -9.35
C GLU A 286 -5.90 23.50 -8.00
N GLY A 287 -6.74 22.51 -7.65
CA GLY A 287 -6.56 21.72 -6.43
C GLY A 287 -5.35 20.78 -6.52
N PRO A 288 -4.75 20.42 -5.37
CA PRO A 288 -3.62 19.49 -5.36
C PRO A 288 -4.07 18.04 -5.67
N CYS A 289 -3.14 17.23 -6.17
CA CYS A 289 -3.31 15.77 -6.15
C CYS A 289 -3.06 15.24 -4.74
N LEU A 290 -4.00 14.45 -4.22
CA LEU A 290 -3.91 13.91 -2.87
C LEU A 290 -3.78 12.38 -2.92
N PRO A 291 -2.77 11.79 -2.24
CA PRO A 291 -2.73 10.36 -2.01
C PRO A 291 -3.78 10.00 -0.96
N PHE A 292 -4.73 9.12 -1.30
CA PHE A 292 -5.81 8.75 -0.39
C PHE A 292 -6.29 7.31 -0.62
N PRO A 293 -6.56 6.53 0.45
CA PRO A 293 -7.19 5.21 0.33
C PRO A 293 -8.67 5.37 -0.01
N ILE A 294 -9.01 5.37 -1.31
CA ILE A 294 -10.38 5.65 -1.80
C ILE A 294 -11.44 4.74 -1.19
N TRP A 295 -11.09 3.49 -0.86
CA TRP A 295 -11.98 2.53 -0.22
C TRP A 295 -12.41 2.93 1.21
N GLN A 296 -11.80 3.95 1.82
CA GLN A 296 -12.15 4.49 3.14
C GLN A 296 -12.94 5.82 3.06
N CYS A 297 -13.24 6.33 1.87
CA CYS A 297 -13.83 7.66 1.66
C CYS A 297 -15.34 7.77 1.89
N GLY A 298 -15.95 6.83 2.63
CA GLY A 298 -17.40 6.82 2.80
C GLY A 298 -18.11 6.53 1.48
N GLU A 299 -19.03 7.41 1.07
CA GLU A 299 -19.76 7.27 -0.18
C GLU A 299 -18.87 7.51 -1.40
N ILE A 300 -18.83 6.52 -2.30
CA ILE A 300 -18.10 6.59 -3.57
C ILE A 300 -19.00 6.10 -4.72
N LYS A 301 -18.93 6.76 -5.87
CA LYS A 301 -19.59 6.32 -7.11
C LYS A 301 -18.71 6.60 -8.32
N GLU A 302 -18.49 5.59 -9.15
CA GLU A 302 -17.85 5.73 -10.47
C GLU A 302 -18.82 6.43 -11.43
N LEU A 303 -18.32 7.45 -12.14
CA LEU A 303 -19.11 8.24 -13.09
C LEU A 303 -18.67 8.07 -14.55
N SER A 304 -17.53 7.42 -14.79
CA SER A 304 -17.02 7.07 -16.10
C SER A 304 -16.49 5.64 -16.11
N GLU A 305 -16.27 5.10 -17.30
CA GLU A 305 -15.40 3.93 -17.44
C GLU A 305 -13.98 4.25 -16.97
N ILE A 306 -13.25 3.22 -16.55
CA ILE A 306 -11.82 3.30 -16.24
C ILE A 306 -11.04 3.43 -17.56
N PHE A 307 -10.25 4.49 -17.69
CA PHE A 307 -9.43 4.74 -18.89
C PHE A 307 -7.94 4.80 -18.55
N THR A 308 -7.09 4.65 -19.56
CA THR A 308 -5.64 4.80 -19.44
C THR A 308 -5.25 6.18 -19.98
N LEU A 309 -4.67 7.02 -19.12
CA LEU A 309 -4.22 8.37 -19.46
C LEU A 309 -2.82 8.38 -20.06
N LEU A 310 -1.91 7.60 -19.48
CA LEU A 310 -0.51 7.47 -19.93
C LEU A 310 -0.04 6.02 -19.85
N GLN A 311 0.93 5.68 -20.68
CA GLN A 311 1.67 4.42 -20.60
C GLN A 311 3.15 4.72 -20.51
N PHE A 312 3.83 4.01 -19.61
CA PHE A 312 5.24 4.15 -19.31
C PHE A 312 5.92 2.85 -19.74
N ASP A 313 6.63 2.88 -20.87
CA ASP A 313 7.31 1.72 -21.43
C ASP A 313 8.66 1.50 -20.70
N CYS A 314 8.64 0.69 -19.65
CA CYS A 314 9.82 0.37 -18.86
C CYS A 314 10.84 -0.50 -19.62
N SER A 315 10.47 -1.07 -20.77
CA SER A 315 11.43 -1.76 -21.63
C SER A 315 12.48 -0.82 -22.23
N LYS A 316 12.22 0.50 -22.26
CA LYS A 316 13.10 1.54 -22.78
C LYS A 316 13.56 2.50 -21.68
N PRO A 317 14.66 3.24 -21.90
CA PRO A 317 15.04 4.36 -21.05
C PRO A 317 13.91 5.37 -20.85
N ILE A 318 13.92 6.05 -19.70
CA ILE A 318 12.92 7.05 -19.34
C ILE A 318 12.90 8.20 -20.34
N SER A 319 11.69 8.56 -20.76
CA SER A 319 11.46 9.66 -21.68
C SER A 319 10.22 10.47 -21.28
N PRO A 320 10.15 11.76 -21.62
CA PRO A 320 8.93 12.54 -21.44
C PRO A 320 7.73 11.86 -22.11
N CYS A 321 6.59 11.87 -21.42
CA CYS A 321 5.35 11.30 -21.91
C CYS A 321 4.23 12.33 -21.78
N TYR A 322 3.37 12.40 -22.79
CA TYR A 322 2.23 13.32 -22.83
C TYR A 322 1.01 12.53 -23.30
N GLY A 323 -0.14 12.87 -22.76
CA GLY A 323 -1.38 12.17 -23.04
C GLY A 323 -2.57 13.04 -22.71
N GLN A 324 -3.59 12.96 -23.56
CA GLN A 324 -4.86 13.62 -23.36
C GLN A 324 -5.95 12.62 -23.73
N VAL A 325 -6.96 12.52 -22.89
CA VAL A 325 -8.10 11.63 -23.09
C VAL A 325 -9.37 12.44 -22.91
N GLN A 326 -10.30 12.32 -23.86
CA GLN A 326 -11.65 12.83 -23.69
C GLN A 326 -12.48 11.78 -22.95
N VAL A 327 -13.02 12.14 -21.79
CA VAL A 327 -13.75 11.21 -20.92
C VAL A 327 -15.25 11.38 -21.12
N LYS A 328 -15.94 10.28 -21.36
CA LYS A 328 -17.40 10.23 -21.40
C LYS A 328 -17.92 9.76 -20.03
N PHE A 329 -18.79 10.57 -19.43
CA PHE A 329 -19.54 10.18 -18.24
C PHE A 329 -20.61 9.16 -18.62
N THR A 330 -20.58 8.00 -17.96
CA THR A 330 -21.53 6.89 -18.17
C THR A 330 -22.68 6.92 -17.17
N GLU A 331 -22.49 7.56 -16.03
CA GLU A 331 -23.47 7.67 -14.96
C GLU A 331 -23.76 9.14 -14.59
N PRO A 332 -25.00 9.49 -14.22
CA PRO A 332 -25.31 10.81 -13.70
C PRO A 332 -24.77 10.97 -12.27
N GLY A 333 -24.34 12.19 -11.93
CA GLY A 333 -23.87 12.56 -10.61
C GLY A 333 -22.99 13.82 -10.62
N ILE A 334 -22.55 14.25 -9.44
CA ILE A 334 -21.57 15.33 -9.27
C ILE A 334 -20.17 14.71 -9.31
N CYS A 335 -19.36 15.13 -10.29
CA CYS A 335 -17.97 14.74 -10.37
C CYS A 335 -17.13 15.58 -9.41
N HIS A 336 -16.70 14.99 -8.30
CA HIS A 336 -15.85 15.65 -7.32
C HIS A 336 -14.37 15.60 -7.72
N GLY A 337 -13.96 14.63 -8.53
CA GLY A 337 -12.60 14.56 -9.06
C GLY A 337 -12.31 13.31 -9.87
N PHE A 338 -11.08 13.21 -10.35
CA PHE A 338 -10.54 12.01 -10.97
C PHE A 338 -9.67 11.26 -9.97
N VAL A 339 -9.95 9.97 -9.77
CA VAL A 339 -9.06 9.08 -9.03
C VAL A 339 -8.04 8.52 -10.00
N LEU A 340 -6.75 8.61 -9.67
CA LEU A 340 -5.64 8.13 -10.50
C LEU A 340 -4.82 7.07 -9.77
N TRP A 341 -4.38 6.05 -10.50
CA TRP A 341 -3.51 4.98 -9.98
C TRP A 341 -2.66 4.38 -11.10
N ILE A 342 -1.74 3.47 -10.76
CA ILE A 342 -0.92 2.76 -11.75
C ILE A 342 -1.28 1.28 -11.76
N ASP A 343 -1.55 0.76 -12.94
CA ASP A 343 -1.54 -0.68 -13.22
C ASP A 343 -0.15 -1.07 -13.75
N TRP A 344 0.53 -1.98 -13.07
CA TRP A 344 1.83 -2.51 -13.46
C TRP A 344 1.66 -3.79 -14.24
N VAL A 345 2.21 -3.82 -15.45
CA VAL A 345 2.16 -5.03 -16.28
C VAL A 345 3.45 -5.81 -16.10
N MET A 346 3.31 -7.03 -15.60
CA MET A 346 4.40 -7.82 -15.04
C MET A 346 5.03 -8.77 -16.05
N ASP A 347 4.40 -8.97 -17.20
CA ASP A 347 4.86 -9.88 -18.25
C ASP A 347 4.79 -9.25 -19.65
N ALA A 348 5.55 -9.82 -20.60
CA ALA A 348 5.64 -9.29 -21.96
C ALA A 348 4.31 -9.43 -22.74
N ASP A 349 3.52 -10.46 -22.41
CA ASP A 349 2.23 -10.75 -23.07
C ASP A 349 1.07 -9.89 -22.55
N ASN A 350 1.33 -9.08 -21.51
CA ASN A 350 0.34 -8.28 -20.81
C ASN A 350 -0.79 -9.09 -20.14
N ALA A 351 -0.54 -10.37 -19.84
CA ALA A 351 -1.54 -11.24 -19.21
C ALA A 351 -1.59 -11.02 -17.69
N ILE A 352 -0.50 -10.55 -17.08
CA ILE A 352 -0.40 -10.36 -15.63
C ILE A 352 -0.29 -8.86 -15.34
N VAL A 353 -1.37 -8.31 -14.77
CA VAL A 353 -1.46 -6.90 -14.39
C VAL A 353 -1.74 -6.79 -12.90
N LEU A 354 -0.91 -6.01 -12.20
CA LEU A 354 -1.08 -5.67 -10.80
C LEU A 354 -1.61 -4.23 -10.69
N SER A 355 -2.85 -4.09 -10.23
CA SER A 355 -3.46 -2.77 -10.03
C SER A 355 -3.15 -2.24 -8.64
N THR A 356 -2.79 -0.95 -8.56
CA THR A 356 -2.71 -0.19 -7.30
C THR A 356 -3.99 0.63 -7.02
N GLY A 357 -4.96 0.54 -7.92
CA GLY A 357 -6.19 1.30 -7.86
C GLY A 357 -7.26 0.70 -6.95
N PRO A 358 -8.41 1.36 -6.85
CA PRO A 358 -9.60 0.77 -6.26
C PRO A 358 -10.02 -0.43 -7.12
N GLY A 359 -9.69 -1.64 -6.65
CA GLY A 359 -10.14 -2.87 -7.30
C GLY A 359 -11.61 -3.16 -6.99
N ARG A 360 -12.28 -3.90 -7.88
CA ARG A 360 -13.45 -4.73 -7.53
C ARG A 360 -13.02 -5.90 -6.64
N SER A 361 -12.24 -5.66 -5.58
CA SER A 361 -12.25 -6.60 -4.47
C SER A 361 -13.62 -6.45 -3.88
N GLN A 362 -14.42 -7.51 -4.02
CA GLN A 362 -15.73 -7.68 -3.41
C GLN A 362 -15.72 -6.91 -2.09
N ILE A 363 -16.41 -5.77 -2.09
CA ILE A 363 -17.15 -5.36 -0.90
C ILE A 363 -17.87 -6.65 -0.56
N LEU A 364 -17.38 -7.35 0.46
CA LEU A 364 -18.19 -8.34 1.12
C LEU A 364 -19.42 -7.54 1.48
N GLU A 365 -20.47 -7.67 0.66
CA GLU A 365 -21.80 -7.44 1.12
C GLU A 365 -21.82 -8.16 2.46
N ALA A 366 -21.91 -7.38 3.53
CA ALA A 366 -22.24 -7.88 4.84
C ALA A 366 -23.65 -8.46 4.68
N GLY A 367 -23.72 -9.66 4.14
CA GLY A 367 -24.93 -10.43 3.92
C GLY A 367 -25.20 -11.22 5.17
N GLY A 368 -26.33 -10.90 5.82
CA GLY A 368 -26.96 -11.69 6.88
C GLY A 368 -27.02 -11.00 8.21
#